data_AF-A0A964FPB1-F1
#
_entry.id   AF-A0A964FPB1-F1
#
_cell.length_a   1.000
_cell.length_b   1.000
_cell.length_c   1.000
_cell.angle_alpha   90.00
_cell.angle_beta   90.00
_cell.angle_gamma   90.00
#
_symmetry.space_group_name_H-M   'P 1'
#
loop_
_entity.id
_entity.type
_entity.pdbx_description
1 polymer ?
#
loop_
_entity_poly.entity_id
_entity_poly.type
_entity_poly.pdbx_seq_one_letter_code
_entity_poly.pdbx_strand_id
1 'polypeptide(L)'
;MVASWDDFAATIVRELGEFSHTPGAPIAARSLYESFGLETYNCIDTCDSSNSLVFDMNKDLQATYGYSEQFDLVTNHGSSEHCFNQYQCFKNIHNLCKAGGVMVHGLPFHGSLNHGFYNYQPCFFVGLAAANNYKLLALSVVDVKSVKPVTPYSPYLVESLTSSIKEPRLIFVAIQKLSDSEFRIPYDGKYLSNSASTAPAVEEYRNYQKLSGDYINSGNELVNSGTIEEAIFEYQQAIITNPHSGQAYLLMGIAQAKIGKLEEAIYSLSPRSRTATAGETRGGNGKLQAGDRPDPP
;
A
#
# COMPACT_ATOMS: atom_id res chain seq x y z
N MET A 1 23.09 -10.57 -7.95
CA MET A 1 22.86 -10.26 -6.53
C MET A 1 22.22 -8.90 -6.47
N VAL A 2 21.05 -8.80 -5.83
CA VAL A 2 20.32 -7.54 -5.72
C VAL A 2 21.00 -6.71 -4.63
N ALA A 3 21.41 -5.49 -4.96
CA ALA A 3 22.26 -4.67 -4.09
C ALA A 3 21.50 -4.08 -2.88
N SER A 4 20.16 -3.98 -2.97
CA SER A 4 19.26 -3.49 -1.92
C SER A 4 17.81 -3.98 -2.14
N TRP A 5 16.96 -3.94 -1.10
CA TRP A 5 15.52 -4.20 -1.26
C TRP A 5 14.81 -3.16 -2.13
N ASP A 6 15.32 -1.93 -2.18
CA ASP A 6 14.79 -0.87 -3.05
C ASP A 6 15.00 -1.23 -4.53
N ASP A 7 16.19 -1.72 -4.89
CA ASP A 7 16.50 -2.21 -6.25
C ASP A 7 15.67 -3.46 -6.59
N PHE A 8 15.48 -4.36 -5.62
CA PHE A 8 14.65 -5.55 -5.80
C PHE A 8 13.20 -5.20 -6.04
N ALA A 9 12.63 -4.30 -5.23
CA ALA A 9 11.25 -3.86 -5.36
C ALA A 9 11.01 -3.17 -6.71
N ALA A 10 11.91 -2.27 -7.12
CA ALA A 10 11.84 -1.63 -8.44
C ALA A 10 11.92 -2.65 -9.58
N THR A 11 12.80 -3.65 -9.45
CA THR A 11 12.94 -4.74 -10.43
C THR A 11 11.68 -5.60 -10.47
N ILE A 12 11.19 -6.10 -9.34
CA ILE A 12 10.00 -6.94 -9.25
C ILE A 12 8.77 -6.23 -9.82
N VAL A 13 8.56 -4.95 -9.49
CA VAL A 13 7.42 -4.18 -10.02
C VAL A 13 7.50 -4.04 -11.55
N ARG A 14 8.71 -3.90 -12.11
CA ARG A 14 8.94 -3.85 -13.57
C ARG A 14 8.75 -5.23 -14.20
N GLU A 15 9.45 -6.24 -13.69
CA GLU A 15 9.53 -7.58 -14.27
C GLU A 15 8.22 -8.37 -14.11
N LEU A 16 7.54 -8.33 -12.96
CA LEU A 16 6.22 -8.99 -12.80
C LEU A 16 5.18 -8.41 -13.74
N GLY A 17 5.34 -7.14 -14.06
CA GLY A 17 4.59 -6.53 -15.11
C GLY A 17 4.82 -7.24 -16.45
N GLU A 18 6.08 -7.32 -16.90
CA GLU A 18 6.46 -7.87 -18.21
C GLU A 18 6.27 -9.40 -18.34
N PHE A 19 6.39 -10.15 -17.24
CA PHE A 19 6.35 -11.63 -17.21
C PHE A 19 4.98 -12.24 -17.52
N SER A 20 3.90 -11.45 -17.46
CA SER A 20 2.53 -11.94 -17.65
C SER A 20 2.17 -12.33 -19.09
N HIS A 21 3.03 -12.04 -20.09
CA HIS A 21 2.65 -12.14 -21.51
C HIS A 21 3.67 -12.76 -22.46
N THR A 22 4.67 -13.53 -22.02
CA THR A 22 5.54 -14.27 -22.96
C THR A 22 4.71 -15.30 -23.77
N PRO A 23 4.57 -15.16 -25.10
CA PRO A 23 3.83 -16.13 -25.90
C PRO A 23 4.67 -17.41 -26.02
N GLY A 24 4.20 -18.53 -25.49
CA GLY A 24 4.83 -19.84 -25.74
C GLY A 24 4.72 -20.89 -24.63
N ALA A 25 4.58 -20.49 -23.37
CA ALA A 25 4.18 -21.35 -22.25
C ALA A 25 4.07 -20.49 -20.98
N PRO A 26 3.06 -20.66 -20.12
CA PRO A 26 3.05 -20.01 -18.82
C PRO A 26 4.26 -20.49 -18.02
N ILE A 27 5.08 -19.56 -17.56
CA ILE A 27 6.19 -19.85 -16.65
C ILE A 27 5.58 -20.07 -15.25
N ALA A 28 5.92 -21.17 -14.59
CA ALA A 28 5.47 -21.40 -13.23
C ALA A 28 6.01 -20.29 -12.31
N ALA A 29 5.15 -19.73 -11.44
CA ALA A 29 5.55 -18.66 -10.51
C ALA A 29 6.80 -19.04 -9.70
N ARG A 30 6.91 -20.31 -9.27
CA ARG A 30 8.12 -20.86 -8.64
C ARG A 30 9.39 -20.58 -9.44
N SER A 31 9.39 -20.92 -10.73
CA SER A 31 10.56 -20.76 -11.62
C SER A 31 10.94 -19.30 -11.81
N LEU A 32 9.97 -18.38 -11.79
CA LEU A 32 10.24 -16.94 -11.79
C LEU A 32 11.01 -16.53 -10.51
N TYR A 33 10.51 -16.89 -9.33
CA TYR A 33 11.16 -16.53 -8.07
C TYR A 33 12.54 -17.19 -7.91
N GLU A 34 12.69 -18.44 -8.34
CA GLU A 34 13.99 -19.13 -8.40
C GLU A 34 14.98 -18.40 -9.31
N SER A 35 14.52 -17.81 -10.42
CA SER A 35 15.36 -17.00 -11.32
C SER A 35 15.91 -15.73 -10.68
N PHE A 36 15.24 -15.21 -9.65
CA PHE A 36 15.74 -14.11 -8.82
C PHE A 36 16.72 -14.56 -7.73
N GLY A 37 17.01 -15.86 -7.63
CA GLY A 37 17.91 -16.44 -6.65
C GLY A 37 17.25 -16.78 -5.31
N LEU A 38 15.92 -16.90 -5.27
CA LEU A 38 15.20 -17.33 -4.07
C LEU A 38 15.20 -18.86 -3.97
N GLU A 39 15.71 -19.38 -2.85
CA GLU A 39 15.94 -20.82 -2.67
C GLU A 39 14.70 -21.59 -2.20
N THR A 40 13.75 -20.89 -1.57
CA THR A 40 12.54 -21.49 -0.99
C THR A 40 11.30 -20.80 -1.55
N TYR A 41 10.33 -21.59 -2.00
CA TYR A 41 9.06 -21.09 -2.53
C TYR A 41 7.87 -21.93 -2.05
N ASN A 42 6.97 -21.29 -1.31
CA ASN A 42 5.69 -21.83 -0.90
C ASN A 42 4.56 -20.99 -1.52
N CYS A 43 3.51 -21.65 -2.00
CA CYS A 43 2.32 -21.01 -2.54
C CYS A 43 1.12 -21.42 -1.68
N ILE A 44 0.27 -20.48 -1.30
CA ILE A 44 -1.00 -20.75 -0.63
C ILE A 44 -2.11 -20.42 -1.62
N ASP A 45 -2.97 -21.39 -1.92
CA ASP A 45 -4.11 -21.21 -2.83
C ASP A 45 -5.28 -22.09 -2.37
N THR A 46 -6.48 -21.80 -2.85
CA THR A 46 -7.67 -22.65 -2.66
C THR A 46 -7.72 -23.85 -3.61
N CYS A 47 -6.96 -23.81 -4.71
CA CYS A 47 -6.79 -24.94 -5.61
C CYS A 47 -5.48 -25.70 -5.31
N ASP A 48 -5.46 -27.02 -5.50
CA ASP A 48 -4.30 -27.90 -5.29
C ASP A 48 -3.31 -27.92 -6.48
N SER A 49 -3.49 -27.00 -7.42
CA SER A 49 -2.64 -26.92 -8.61
C SER A 49 -1.21 -26.51 -8.23
N SER A 50 -0.22 -27.10 -8.90
CA SER A 50 1.19 -26.71 -8.78
C SER A 50 1.81 -26.85 -7.38
N ASN A 51 1.36 -27.82 -6.57
CA ASN A 51 1.86 -28.07 -5.20
C ASN A 51 1.65 -26.90 -4.23
N SER A 52 0.54 -26.20 -4.36
CA SER A 52 0.09 -25.19 -3.38
C SER A 52 -0.30 -25.84 -2.05
N LEU A 53 -0.11 -25.09 -0.97
CA LEU A 53 -0.70 -25.33 0.34
C LEU A 53 -2.17 -24.92 0.27
N VAL A 54 -3.07 -25.89 0.36
CA VAL A 54 -4.51 -25.67 0.23
C VAL A 54 -5.10 -25.11 1.53
N PHE A 55 -5.03 -23.79 1.71
CA PHE A 55 -5.53 -23.11 2.92
C PHE A 55 -6.67 -22.12 2.61
N ASP A 56 -7.70 -22.14 3.44
CA ASP A 56 -8.72 -21.08 3.48
C ASP A 56 -8.15 -19.81 4.11
N MET A 57 -7.88 -18.81 3.28
CA MET A 57 -7.32 -17.52 3.67
C MET A 57 -8.29 -16.62 4.46
N ASN A 58 -9.57 -16.99 4.59
CA ASN A 58 -10.49 -16.31 5.50
C ASN A 58 -10.21 -16.67 6.98
N LYS A 59 -9.33 -17.66 7.22
CA LYS A 59 -8.98 -18.15 8.55
C LYS A 59 -7.56 -17.78 8.93
N ASP A 60 -7.31 -17.76 10.23
CA ASP A 60 -5.96 -17.60 10.78
C ASP A 60 -5.14 -18.87 10.50
N LEU A 61 -4.05 -18.72 9.73
CA LEU A 61 -3.29 -19.86 9.23
C LEU A 61 -2.59 -20.63 10.35
N GLN A 62 -2.07 -19.91 11.35
CA GLN A 62 -1.41 -20.54 12.49
C GLN A 62 -2.43 -21.27 13.35
N ALA A 63 -3.53 -20.62 13.71
CA ALA A 63 -4.55 -21.23 14.57
C ALA A 63 -5.26 -22.42 13.89
N THR A 64 -5.41 -22.38 12.57
CA THR A 64 -6.19 -23.40 11.82
C THR A 64 -5.32 -24.55 11.33
N TYR A 65 -4.12 -24.26 10.82
CA TYR A 65 -3.26 -25.24 10.15
C TYR A 65 -1.92 -25.45 10.88
N GLY A 66 -1.66 -24.74 11.98
CA GLY A 66 -0.35 -24.76 12.64
C GLY A 66 0.76 -24.15 11.78
N TYR A 67 0.41 -23.37 10.74
CA TYR A 67 1.38 -22.83 9.80
C TYR A 67 1.90 -21.47 10.26
N SER A 68 3.17 -21.43 10.65
CA SER A 68 3.84 -20.24 11.21
C SER A 68 5.18 -19.93 10.55
N GLU A 69 5.41 -20.45 9.34
CA GLU A 69 6.62 -20.13 8.59
C GLU A 69 6.65 -18.64 8.21
N GLN A 70 7.85 -18.08 8.15
CA GLN A 70 8.05 -16.69 7.75
C GLN A 70 9.05 -16.58 6.61
N PHE A 71 8.83 -15.60 5.74
CA PHE A 71 9.55 -15.40 4.49
C PHE A 71 10.11 -13.98 4.41
N ASP A 72 11.23 -13.86 3.72
CA ASP A 72 11.86 -12.57 3.40
C ASP A 72 11.08 -11.82 2.29
N LEU A 73 10.32 -12.56 1.48
CA LEU A 73 9.41 -12.03 0.46
C LEU A 73 8.05 -12.73 0.56
N VAL A 74 6.98 -11.95 0.69
CA VAL A 74 5.59 -12.44 0.62
C VAL A 74 4.86 -11.72 -0.49
N THR A 75 4.29 -12.46 -1.43
CA THR A 75 3.60 -11.89 -2.59
C THR A 75 2.11 -12.19 -2.58
N ASN A 76 1.30 -11.22 -2.96
CA ASN A 76 -0.14 -11.35 -3.13
C ASN A 76 -0.53 -10.88 -4.53
N HIS A 77 -0.83 -11.83 -5.41
CA HIS A 77 -1.10 -11.64 -6.84
C HIS A 77 -2.49 -12.09 -7.26
N GLY A 78 -3.49 -11.73 -6.47
CA GLY A 78 -4.86 -11.86 -6.92
C GLY A 78 -5.70 -12.94 -6.22
N SER A 79 -5.23 -13.50 -5.10
CA SER A 79 -6.01 -14.49 -4.34
C SER A 79 -6.86 -13.82 -3.25
N SER A 80 -6.38 -12.70 -2.68
CA SER A 80 -7.05 -12.06 -1.54
C SER A 80 -8.34 -11.36 -1.90
N GLU A 81 -8.48 -10.78 -3.10
CA GLU A 81 -9.70 -10.07 -3.53
C GLU A 81 -10.93 -10.96 -3.60
N HIS A 82 -10.74 -12.27 -3.69
CA HIS A 82 -11.81 -13.25 -3.72
C HIS A 82 -12.20 -13.73 -2.32
N CYS A 83 -11.44 -13.38 -1.28
CA CYS A 83 -11.76 -13.71 0.10
C CYS A 83 -12.65 -12.62 0.70
N PHE A 84 -13.66 -12.98 1.49
CA PHE A 84 -14.51 -11.96 2.14
C PHE A 84 -13.81 -11.33 3.34
N ASN A 85 -13.10 -12.16 4.13
CA ASN A 85 -12.43 -11.71 5.35
C ASN A 85 -11.06 -11.06 5.05
N GLN A 86 -11.10 -9.84 4.51
CA GLN A 86 -9.91 -9.07 4.16
C GLN A 86 -8.97 -8.85 5.35
N TYR A 87 -9.51 -8.60 6.54
CA TYR A 87 -8.71 -8.46 7.76
C TYR A 87 -7.77 -9.65 7.95
N GLN A 88 -8.31 -10.85 7.85
CA GLN A 88 -7.53 -12.06 8.07
C GLN A 88 -6.51 -12.30 6.95
N CYS A 89 -6.84 -11.99 5.69
CA CYS A 89 -5.89 -12.08 4.59
C CYS A 89 -4.65 -11.20 4.83
N PHE A 90 -4.84 -9.92 5.18
CA PHE A 90 -3.71 -9.03 5.43
C PHE A 90 -2.97 -9.32 6.73
N LYS A 91 -3.65 -9.81 7.78
CA LYS A 91 -3.00 -10.33 8.99
C LYS A 91 -2.13 -11.55 8.67
N ASN A 92 -2.62 -12.49 7.87
CA ASN A 92 -1.83 -13.64 7.44
C ASN A 92 -0.59 -13.20 6.66
N ILE A 93 -0.74 -12.29 5.70
CA ILE A 93 0.39 -11.73 4.93
C ILE A 93 1.42 -11.06 5.87
N HIS A 94 0.97 -10.27 6.85
CA HIS A 94 1.84 -9.67 7.86
C HIS A 94 2.61 -10.75 8.64
N ASN A 95 1.91 -11.78 9.11
CA ASN A 95 2.48 -12.83 9.96
C ASN A 95 3.48 -13.71 9.21
N LEU A 96 3.24 -13.93 7.91
CA LEU A 96 4.14 -14.65 7.01
C LEU A 96 5.38 -13.84 6.63
N CYS A 97 5.37 -12.52 6.79
CA CYS A 97 6.51 -11.67 6.46
C CYS A 97 7.40 -11.44 7.69
N LYS A 98 8.70 -11.70 7.57
CA LYS A 98 9.69 -11.40 8.62
C LYS A 98 9.85 -9.89 8.81
N ALA A 99 10.24 -9.44 10.00
CA ALA A 99 10.81 -8.11 10.15
C ALA A 99 12.02 -7.93 9.21
N GLY A 100 12.06 -6.81 8.49
CA GLY A 100 13.02 -6.52 7.42
C GLY A 100 12.63 -7.06 6.04
N GLY A 101 11.66 -7.98 5.97
CA GLY A 101 11.15 -8.56 4.73
C GLY A 101 10.21 -7.66 3.95
N VAL A 102 9.91 -8.05 2.72
CA VAL A 102 9.09 -7.27 1.76
C VAL A 102 7.80 -7.99 1.42
N MET A 103 6.69 -7.26 1.43
CA MET A 103 5.38 -7.67 0.95
C MET A 103 5.11 -6.98 -0.40
N VAL A 104 4.77 -7.76 -1.42
CA VAL A 104 4.44 -7.24 -2.76
C VAL A 104 3.00 -7.60 -3.11
N HIS A 105 2.18 -6.59 -3.39
CA HIS A 105 0.78 -6.72 -3.75
C HIS A 105 0.59 -6.31 -5.20
N GLY A 106 0.12 -7.21 -6.06
CA GLY A 106 -0.38 -6.91 -7.39
C GLY A 106 -1.86 -7.25 -7.44
N LEU A 107 -2.72 -6.26 -7.21
CA LEU A 107 -4.14 -6.48 -6.92
C LEU A 107 -5.05 -5.71 -7.88
N PRO A 108 -6.30 -6.15 -8.07
CA PRO A 108 -7.24 -5.47 -8.95
C PRO A 108 -7.51 -4.06 -8.44
N PHE A 109 -7.47 -3.11 -9.36
CA PHE A 109 -7.77 -1.72 -9.11
C PHE A 109 -8.95 -1.28 -10.01
N HIS A 110 -8.77 -0.23 -10.79
CA HIS A 110 -9.82 0.43 -11.52
C HIS A 110 -10.17 -0.35 -12.80
N GLY A 111 -11.47 -0.50 -13.10
CA GLY A 111 -11.97 -1.12 -14.34
C GLY A 111 -12.16 -2.65 -14.28
N SER A 112 -11.75 -3.31 -13.19
CA SER A 112 -11.95 -4.74 -12.96
C SER A 112 -13.29 -5.04 -12.27
N LEU A 113 -14.40 -4.70 -12.93
CA LEU A 113 -15.74 -5.00 -12.39
C LEU A 113 -15.99 -6.51 -12.36
N ASN A 114 -16.52 -7.02 -11.25
CA ASN A 114 -16.79 -8.45 -11.01
C ASN A 114 -15.56 -9.37 -11.12
N HIS A 115 -14.34 -8.84 -11.02
CA HIS A 115 -13.14 -9.67 -10.96
C HIS A 115 -13.08 -10.45 -9.64
N GLY A 116 -13.19 -9.74 -8.52
CA GLY A 116 -13.33 -10.31 -7.18
C GLY A 116 -14.31 -9.48 -6.35
N PHE A 117 -14.38 -9.73 -5.04
CA PHE A 117 -15.19 -8.92 -4.13
C PHE A 117 -14.62 -7.52 -3.93
N TYR A 118 -13.31 -7.33 -4.12
CA TYR A 118 -12.61 -6.10 -3.78
C TYR A 118 -11.74 -5.58 -4.94
N ASN A 119 -11.79 -4.27 -5.14
CA ASN A 119 -10.82 -3.50 -5.91
C ASN A 119 -10.11 -2.53 -4.97
N TYR A 120 -8.79 -2.57 -4.91
CA TYR A 120 -8.02 -1.87 -3.87
C TYR A 120 -7.64 -0.47 -4.31
N GLN A 121 -7.84 0.50 -3.42
CA GLN A 121 -7.49 1.90 -3.64
C GLN A 121 -6.10 2.19 -3.09
N PRO A 122 -5.33 3.15 -3.65
CA PRO A 122 -4.02 3.51 -3.12
C PRO A 122 -4.02 3.90 -1.63
N CYS A 123 -5.06 4.60 -1.17
CA CYS A 123 -5.19 5.02 0.22
C CYS A 123 -5.25 3.85 1.21
N PHE A 124 -5.71 2.67 0.79
CA PHE A 124 -5.73 1.47 1.63
C PHE A 124 -4.31 1.05 2.02
N PHE A 125 -3.39 1.00 1.07
CA PHE A 125 -2.01 0.57 1.33
C PHE A 125 -1.21 1.63 2.11
N VAL A 126 -1.51 2.90 1.86
CA VAL A 126 -0.99 4.03 2.66
C VAL A 126 -1.42 3.87 4.12
N GLY A 127 -2.71 3.62 4.37
CA GLY A 127 -3.23 3.40 5.72
C GLY A 127 -2.66 2.12 6.36
N LEU A 128 -2.50 1.05 5.59
CA LEU A 128 -1.91 -0.21 6.05
C LEU A 128 -0.46 -0.03 6.50
N ALA A 129 0.33 0.71 5.73
CA ALA A 129 1.73 1.02 6.06
C ALA A 129 1.84 1.89 7.30
N ALA A 130 1.03 2.95 7.40
CA ALA A 130 0.98 3.78 8.59
C ALA A 130 0.59 2.97 9.84
N ALA A 131 -0.42 2.10 9.72
CA ALA A 131 -0.92 1.30 10.83
C ALA A 131 0.14 0.38 11.45
N ASN A 132 0.94 -0.22 10.58
CA ASN A 132 1.84 -1.30 10.96
C ASN A 132 3.32 -0.88 10.99
N ASN A 133 3.59 0.43 10.89
CA ASN A 133 4.94 0.98 10.80
C ASN A 133 5.75 0.32 9.68
N TYR A 134 5.18 0.28 8.49
CA TYR A 134 5.86 -0.25 7.31
C TYR A 134 6.50 0.87 6.50
N LYS A 135 7.58 0.52 5.80
CA LYS A 135 8.24 1.37 4.82
C LYS A 135 7.65 1.10 3.43
N LEU A 136 6.96 2.07 2.83
CA LEU A 136 6.44 1.93 1.46
C LEU A 136 7.58 2.07 0.44
N LEU A 137 8.06 0.98 -0.16
CA LEU A 137 9.17 1.00 -1.12
C LEU A 137 8.74 1.47 -2.51
N ALA A 138 7.55 1.06 -2.96
CA ALA A 138 6.99 1.45 -4.25
C ALA A 138 5.46 1.38 -4.23
N LEU A 139 4.82 2.27 -4.99
CA LEU A 139 3.39 2.22 -5.31
C LEU A 139 3.22 2.71 -6.75
N SER A 140 2.67 1.86 -7.62
CA SER A 140 2.53 2.15 -9.06
C SER A 140 1.20 1.61 -9.59
N VAL A 141 0.69 2.19 -10.69
CA VAL A 141 -0.49 1.68 -11.40
C VAL A 141 -0.09 1.15 -12.77
N VAL A 142 -0.65 0.03 -13.19
CA VAL A 142 -0.25 -0.65 -14.43
C VAL A 142 -1.49 -1.00 -15.26
N ASP A 143 -1.43 -0.78 -16.57
CA ASP A 143 -2.47 -1.23 -17.52
C ASP A 143 -2.32 -2.73 -17.81
N VAL A 144 -3.41 -3.49 -17.77
CA VAL A 144 -3.38 -4.98 -17.84
C VAL A 144 -2.94 -5.50 -19.22
N LYS A 145 -3.24 -4.74 -20.29
CA LYS A 145 -2.93 -5.11 -21.70
C LYS A 145 -1.58 -4.59 -22.19
N SER A 146 -0.99 -3.62 -21.50
CA SER A 146 0.31 -3.04 -21.84
C SER A 146 1.04 -2.68 -20.57
N VAL A 147 2.09 -3.42 -20.26
CA VAL A 147 2.74 -3.33 -18.97
C VAL A 147 3.82 -2.25 -19.03
N LYS A 148 3.38 -1.03 -19.28
CA LYS A 148 4.22 0.14 -19.01
C LYS A 148 3.94 0.48 -17.55
N PRO A 149 4.95 0.50 -16.65
CA PRO A 149 4.75 1.05 -15.32
C PRO A 149 4.26 2.48 -15.50
N VAL A 150 2.99 2.73 -15.18
CA VAL A 150 2.41 4.06 -15.27
C VAL A 150 2.59 4.70 -13.90
N THR A 151 3.37 5.78 -13.90
CA THR A 151 3.48 6.81 -12.86
C THR A 151 3.58 6.29 -11.41
N PRO A 152 4.73 6.44 -10.72
CA PRO A 152 4.80 6.28 -9.27
C PRO A 152 3.66 7.04 -8.57
N TYR A 153 3.13 6.48 -7.50
CA TYR A 153 2.04 7.09 -6.75
C TYR A 153 2.40 8.52 -6.38
N SER A 154 1.63 9.42 -6.94
CA SER A 154 1.66 10.83 -6.62
C SER A 154 0.21 11.28 -6.57
N PRO A 155 -0.14 12.30 -5.78
CA PRO A 155 -1.50 12.80 -5.78
C PRO A 155 -1.93 13.38 -7.17
N TYR A 156 -0.99 13.62 -8.10
CA TYR A 156 -1.23 13.93 -9.53
C TYR A 156 -1.86 12.77 -10.31
N LEU A 157 -1.58 11.52 -9.92
CA LEU A 157 -2.19 10.32 -10.49
C LEU A 157 -3.71 10.34 -10.34
N VAL A 158 -4.23 10.79 -9.20
CA VAL A 158 -5.68 10.87 -8.94
C VAL A 158 -6.38 11.80 -9.95
N GLU A 159 -5.74 12.91 -10.35
CA GLU A 159 -6.27 13.84 -11.36
C GLU A 159 -6.23 13.20 -12.77
N SER A 160 -5.15 12.50 -13.12
CA SER A 160 -5.02 11.75 -14.39
C SER A 160 -5.98 10.56 -14.52
N LEU A 161 -6.34 9.92 -13.40
CA LEU A 161 -7.26 8.77 -13.35
C LEU A 161 -8.73 9.12 -13.67
N THR A 162 -9.08 10.41 -13.65
CA THR A 162 -10.49 10.85 -13.74
C THR A 162 -10.95 11.30 -15.13
N SER A 163 -10.06 11.45 -16.12
CA SER A 163 -10.39 12.21 -17.33
C SER A 163 -10.64 11.40 -18.61
N SER A 164 -10.24 10.13 -18.76
CA SER A 164 -10.53 9.33 -19.98
C SER A 164 -10.22 7.84 -19.79
N ILE A 165 -11.22 6.98 -19.59
CA ILE A 165 -10.99 5.55 -19.35
C ILE A 165 -11.49 4.69 -20.51
N LYS A 166 -10.63 3.78 -20.99
CA LYS A 166 -10.95 2.77 -22.02
C LYS A 166 -10.67 1.32 -21.57
N GLU A 167 -9.86 1.07 -20.54
CA GLU A 167 -9.30 -0.26 -20.22
C GLU A 167 -9.05 -0.48 -18.70
N PRO A 168 -8.98 -1.75 -18.21
CA PRO A 168 -8.76 -2.09 -16.79
C PRO A 168 -7.29 -1.96 -16.34
N ARG A 169 -7.09 -1.69 -15.04
CA ARG A 169 -5.81 -1.39 -14.38
C ARG A 169 -5.59 -2.18 -13.09
N LEU A 170 -4.33 -2.52 -12.81
CA LEU A 170 -3.86 -3.12 -11.55
C LEU A 170 -3.08 -2.09 -10.71
N ILE A 171 -3.05 -2.30 -9.40
CA ILE A 171 -2.19 -1.56 -8.48
C ILE A 171 -1.08 -2.49 -7.99
N PHE A 172 0.17 -2.03 -8.11
CA PHE A 172 1.35 -2.73 -7.59
C PHE A 172 1.94 -1.96 -6.41
N VAL A 173 2.10 -2.63 -5.28
CA VAL A 173 2.59 -2.03 -4.05
C VAL A 173 3.66 -2.91 -3.43
N ALA A 174 4.83 -2.35 -3.15
CA ALA A 174 5.89 -3.02 -2.40
C ALA A 174 6.07 -2.32 -1.05
N ILE A 175 5.94 -3.08 0.04
CA ILE A 175 5.93 -2.60 1.41
C ILE A 175 6.91 -3.42 2.24
N GLN A 176 7.84 -2.78 2.93
CA GLN A 176 8.77 -3.45 3.83
C GLN A 176 8.29 -3.40 5.27
N LYS A 177 8.27 -4.55 5.96
CA LYS A 177 7.91 -4.66 7.37
C LYS A 177 9.10 -4.24 8.22
N LEU A 178 8.97 -3.21 9.07
CA LEU A 178 10.09 -2.72 9.87
C LEU A 178 10.24 -3.38 11.24
N SER A 179 9.19 -4.01 11.76
CA SER A 179 9.21 -4.68 13.08
C SER A 179 8.21 -5.83 13.15
N ASP A 180 8.42 -6.78 14.07
CA ASP A 180 7.50 -7.89 14.38
C ASP A 180 6.40 -7.50 15.38
N SER A 181 5.98 -6.23 15.35
CA SER A 181 4.81 -5.80 16.12
C SER A 181 3.55 -6.51 15.62
N GLU A 182 2.63 -6.85 16.53
CA GLU A 182 1.30 -7.39 16.17
C GLU A 182 0.60 -6.55 15.08
N PHE A 183 -0.08 -7.23 14.17
CA PHE A 183 -0.81 -6.61 13.07
C PHE A 183 -1.88 -5.63 13.60
N ARG A 184 -1.78 -4.38 13.17
CA ARG A 184 -2.74 -3.31 13.51
C ARG A 184 -3.68 -3.06 12.35
N ILE A 185 -4.94 -2.85 12.70
CA ILE A 185 -6.02 -2.63 11.73
C ILE A 185 -5.90 -1.20 11.18
N PRO A 186 -5.81 -1.02 9.85
CA PRO A 186 -5.75 0.31 9.28
C PRO A 186 -7.07 1.05 9.42
N TYR A 187 -6.98 2.37 9.66
CA TYR A 187 -8.10 3.29 9.62
C TYR A 187 -7.93 4.28 8.47
N ASP A 188 -9.04 4.67 7.83
CA ASP A 188 -9.03 5.81 6.94
C ASP A 188 -8.86 7.10 7.76
N GLY A 189 -7.65 7.65 7.70
CA GLY A 189 -7.26 8.85 8.44
C GLY A 189 -8.11 10.09 8.13
N LYS A 190 -8.88 10.09 7.03
CA LYS A 190 -9.82 11.18 6.70
C LYS A 190 -10.87 11.38 7.79
N TYR A 191 -11.35 10.32 8.42
CA TYR A 191 -12.48 10.38 9.36
C TYR A 191 -12.09 10.71 10.81
N LEU A 192 -10.79 10.73 11.14
CA LEU A 192 -10.30 10.89 12.51
C LEU A 192 -9.63 12.26 12.76
N SER A 193 -9.36 13.03 11.70
CA SER A 193 -8.59 14.29 11.73
C SER A 193 -9.20 15.43 12.57
N ASN A 194 -10.50 15.37 12.91
CA ASN A 194 -11.23 16.42 13.63
C ASN A 194 -11.89 15.97 14.95
N SER A 195 -11.50 14.82 15.49
CA SER A 195 -12.15 14.28 16.71
C SER A 195 -11.43 14.73 17.98
N ALA A 196 -12.11 15.55 18.80
CA ALA A 196 -11.69 15.83 20.18
C ALA A 196 -11.86 14.62 21.13
N SER A 197 -12.39 13.51 20.62
CA SER A 197 -12.63 12.29 21.40
C SER A 197 -11.33 11.65 21.88
N THR A 198 -11.38 11.02 23.05
CA THR A 198 -10.31 10.17 23.62
C THR A 198 -10.63 8.69 23.42
N ALA A 199 -11.53 8.34 22.51
CA ALA A 199 -11.82 6.95 22.20
C ALA A 199 -10.54 6.23 21.74
N PRO A 200 -10.36 4.93 22.06
CA PRO A 200 -9.14 4.18 21.73
C PRO A 200 -8.72 4.30 20.25
N ALA A 201 -9.68 4.25 19.31
CA ALA A 201 -9.41 4.41 17.88
C ALA A 201 -8.86 5.80 17.50
N VAL A 202 -9.22 6.86 18.24
CA VAL A 202 -8.69 8.21 18.02
C VAL A 202 -7.29 8.36 18.62
N GLU A 203 -7.04 7.70 19.76
CA GLU A 203 -5.71 7.69 20.39
C GLU A 203 -4.69 6.91 19.55
N GLU A 204 -5.11 5.79 18.96
CA GLU A 204 -4.32 5.05 17.98
C GLU A 204 -4.01 5.91 16.74
N TYR A 205 -4.96 6.74 16.29
CA TYR A 205 -4.71 7.70 15.21
C TYR A 205 -3.76 8.85 15.58
N ARG A 206 -3.81 9.33 16.83
CA ARG A 206 -2.81 10.31 17.32
C ARG A 206 -1.40 9.73 17.31
N ASN A 207 -1.25 8.42 17.52
CA ASN A 207 0.04 7.76 17.38
C ASN A 207 0.54 7.81 15.92
N TYR A 208 -0.33 7.72 14.92
CA TYR A 208 0.07 7.94 13.51
C TYR A 208 0.52 9.36 13.24
N GLN A 209 -0.14 10.37 13.83
CA GLN A 209 0.30 11.76 13.69
C GLN A 209 1.66 12.01 14.36
N LYS A 210 1.92 11.36 15.50
CA LYS A 210 3.22 11.39 16.16
C LYS A 210 4.30 10.78 15.28
N LEU A 211 3.99 9.63 14.67
CA LEU A 211 4.87 8.96 13.70
C LEU A 211 5.18 9.85 12.48
N SER A 212 4.22 10.64 12.00
CA SER A 212 4.47 11.67 10.98
C SER A 212 5.50 12.71 11.42
N GLY A 213 5.43 13.16 12.67
CA GLY A 213 6.43 14.06 13.26
C GLY A 213 7.82 13.41 13.35
N ASP A 214 7.88 12.15 13.75
CA ASP A 214 9.13 11.39 13.83
C ASP A 214 9.79 11.24 12.44
N TYR A 215 9.00 10.96 11.40
CA TYR A 215 9.46 10.94 10.01
C TYR A 215 9.94 12.32 9.51
N ILE A 216 9.27 13.41 9.88
CA ILE A 216 9.75 14.76 9.57
C ILE A 216 11.11 15.02 10.21
N ASN A 217 11.30 14.60 11.46
CA ASN A 217 12.57 14.77 12.17
C ASN A 217 13.69 13.96 11.52
N SER A 218 13.43 12.67 11.23
CA SER A 218 14.36 11.80 10.48
C SER A 218 14.75 12.43 9.13
N GLY A 219 13.77 12.90 8.37
CA GLY A 219 14.01 13.57 7.08
C GLY A 219 14.88 14.83 7.22
N ASN A 220 14.69 15.63 8.27
CA ASN A 220 15.53 16.81 8.51
C ASN A 220 16.98 16.44 8.85
N GLU A 221 17.18 15.39 9.64
CA GLU A 221 18.51 14.85 9.95
C GLU A 221 19.21 14.37 8.68
N LEU A 222 18.50 13.64 7.81
CA LEU A 222 19.01 13.17 6.52
C LEU A 222 19.35 14.32 5.55
N VAL A 223 18.55 15.40 5.54
CA VAL A 223 18.89 16.62 4.78
C VAL A 223 20.20 17.22 5.29
N ASN A 224 20.40 17.24 6.61
CA ASN A 224 21.60 17.79 7.23
C ASN A 224 22.84 16.92 6.97
N SER A 225 22.69 15.60 6.80
CA SER A 225 23.76 14.68 6.42
C SER A 225 24.03 14.63 4.90
N GLY A 226 23.19 15.27 4.09
CA GLY A 226 23.35 15.33 2.63
C GLY A 226 22.74 14.14 1.86
N THR A 227 22.02 13.25 2.53
CA THR A 227 21.29 12.10 1.96
C THR A 227 19.87 12.51 1.61
N ILE A 228 19.73 13.31 0.54
CA ILE A 228 18.48 14.01 0.22
C ILE A 228 17.40 13.08 -0.31
N GLU A 229 17.77 12.04 -1.05
CA GLU A 229 16.86 11.02 -1.56
C GLU A 229 16.17 10.26 -0.43
N GLU A 230 16.93 9.86 0.59
CA GLU A 230 16.40 9.24 1.81
C GLU A 230 15.56 10.23 2.62
N ALA A 231 15.92 11.51 2.65
CA ALA A 231 15.08 12.52 3.28
C ALA A 231 13.71 12.69 2.58
N ILE A 232 13.69 12.68 1.24
CA ILE A 232 12.44 12.70 0.47
C ILE A 232 11.59 11.49 0.84
N PHE A 233 12.22 10.33 0.99
CA PHE A 233 11.55 9.11 1.43
C PHE A 233 10.90 9.29 2.81
N GLU A 234 11.60 9.84 3.79
CA GLU A 234 11.02 10.09 5.11
C GLU A 234 9.87 11.11 5.08
N TYR A 235 9.99 12.18 4.30
CA TYR A 235 8.88 13.12 4.13
C TYR A 235 7.68 12.48 3.42
N GLN A 236 7.89 11.53 2.52
CA GLN A 236 6.80 10.73 1.96
C GLN A 236 6.14 9.88 3.04
N GLN A 237 6.89 9.24 3.94
CA GLN A 237 6.30 8.51 5.07
C GLN A 237 5.53 9.44 6.01
N ALA A 238 6.01 10.66 6.23
CA ALA A 238 5.30 11.68 7.00
C ALA A 238 3.96 12.09 6.35
N ILE A 239 3.92 12.18 5.02
CA ILE A 239 2.69 12.46 4.25
C ILE A 239 1.74 11.25 4.27
N ILE A 240 2.27 10.03 4.17
CA ILE A 240 1.50 8.78 4.24
C ILE A 240 0.77 8.67 5.58
N THR A 241 1.49 8.95 6.67
CA THR A 241 0.97 8.89 8.04
C THR A 241 0.08 10.08 8.40
N ASN A 242 0.36 11.27 7.85
CA ASN A 242 -0.49 12.45 7.99
C ASN A 242 -0.62 13.19 6.64
N PRO A 243 -1.64 12.83 5.84
CA PRO A 243 -1.86 13.44 4.53
C PRO A 243 -2.22 14.93 4.57
N HIS A 244 -2.41 15.51 5.75
CA HIS A 244 -2.68 16.93 5.96
C HIS A 244 -1.47 17.70 6.52
N SER A 245 -0.31 17.04 6.67
CA SER A 245 0.91 17.68 7.15
C SER A 245 1.47 18.64 6.11
N GLY A 246 1.06 19.91 6.19
CA GLY A 246 1.59 20.98 5.32
C GLY A 246 3.11 21.13 5.45
N GLN A 247 3.66 20.83 6.62
CA GLN A 247 5.11 20.82 6.85
C GLN A 247 5.80 19.71 6.05
N ALA A 248 5.28 18.49 6.06
CA ALA A 248 5.88 17.39 5.31
C ALA A 248 5.87 17.65 3.79
N TYR A 249 4.77 18.18 3.25
CA TYR A 249 4.71 18.59 1.83
C TYR A 249 5.71 19.70 1.48
N LEU A 250 5.86 20.69 2.37
CA LEU A 250 6.82 21.78 2.19
C LEU A 250 8.26 21.24 2.16
N LEU A 251 8.62 20.42 3.14
CA LEU A 251 9.96 19.85 3.27
C LEU A 251 10.28 18.89 2.12
N MET A 252 9.32 18.06 1.70
CA MET A 252 9.46 17.20 0.53
C MET A 252 9.68 18.02 -0.75
N GLY A 253 8.90 19.08 -0.96
CA GLY A 253 9.06 19.95 -2.13
C GLY A 253 10.42 20.65 -2.18
N ILE A 254 10.92 21.11 -1.03
CA ILE A 254 12.27 21.69 -0.91
C ILE A 254 13.35 20.65 -1.22
N ALA A 255 13.21 19.44 -0.69
CA ALA A 255 14.17 18.35 -0.91
C ALA A 255 14.18 17.90 -2.39
N GLN A 256 13.01 17.78 -3.02
CA GLN A 256 12.89 17.50 -4.46
C GLN A 256 13.55 18.57 -5.32
N ALA A 257 13.35 19.85 -4.99
CA ALA A 257 13.99 20.96 -5.70
C ALA A 257 15.53 20.92 -5.60
N LYS A 258 16.07 20.51 -4.44
CA LYS A 258 17.52 20.37 -4.21
C LYS A 258 18.18 19.32 -5.13
N ILE A 259 17.45 18.28 -5.52
CA ILE A 259 17.95 17.22 -6.42
C ILE A 259 17.47 17.39 -7.87
N GLY A 260 16.93 18.55 -8.23
CA GLY A 260 16.51 18.87 -9.60
C GLY A 260 15.17 18.29 -10.05
N LYS A 261 14.40 17.66 -9.15
CA LYS A 261 13.03 17.17 -9.40
C LYS A 261 12.01 18.30 -9.31
N LEU A 262 12.13 19.26 -10.25
CA LEU A 262 11.42 20.55 -10.18
C LEU A 262 9.90 20.41 -10.38
N GLU A 263 9.45 19.48 -11.23
CA GLU A 263 8.02 19.25 -11.48
C GLU A 263 7.33 18.68 -10.22
N GLU A 264 7.95 17.69 -9.60
CA GLU A 264 7.49 17.09 -8.35
C GLU A 264 7.51 18.12 -7.21
N ALA A 265 8.55 18.96 -7.14
CA ALA A 265 8.64 20.03 -6.15
C ALA A 265 7.50 21.05 -6.28
N ILE A 266 7.22 21.53 -7.49
CA ILE A 266 6.10 22.46 -7.75
C ILE A 266 4.78 21.85 -7.31
N TYR A 267 4.56 20.57 -7.61
CA TYR A 267 3.36 19.85 -7.19
C TYR A 267 3.24 19.80 -5.66
N SER A 268 4.29 19.34 -4.98
CA SER A 268 4.33 19.21 -3.52
C SER A 268 4.01 20.52 -2.80
N LEU A 269 4.51 21.64 -3.33
CA LEU A 269 4.31 22.98 -2.77
C LEU A 269 2.93 23.58 -3.09
N SER A 270 2.22 23.03 -4.08
CA SER A 270 0.92 23.55 -4.50
C SER A 270 -0.16 23.36 -3.43
N PRO A 271 -1.20 24.21 -3.38
CA PRO A 271 -2.36 23.94 -2.53
C PRO A 271 -3.09 22.63 -2.87
N ARG A 272 -2.95 22.15 -4.13
CA ARG A 272 -3.61 20.92 -4.62
C ARG A 272 -3.08 19.65 -3.95
N SER A 273 -1.79 19.63 -3.58
CA SER A 273 -1.19 18.47 -2.88
C SER A 273 -1.89 18.17 -1.55
N ARG A 274 -2.43 19.21 -0.90
CA ARG A 274 -3.16 19.12 0.37
C ARG A 274 -4.65 18.81 0.21
N THR A 275 -5.21 18.98 -0.99
CA THR A 275 -6.65 18.85 -1.27
C THR A 275 -7.03 17.62 -2.09
N ALA A 276 -6.10 16.96 -2.78
CA ALA A 276 -6.36 15.70 -3.50
C ALA A 276 -6.84 14.57 -2.58
N THR A 277 -6.62 14.69 -1.26
CA THR A 277 -7.15 13.83 -0.19
C THR A 277 -8.40 14.39 0.49
N ALA A 278 -8.79 15.64 0.17
CA ALA A 278 -9.90 16.38 0.77
C ALA A 278 -11.16 16.42 -0.11
N GLY A 279 -11.25 15.57 -1.14
CA GLY A 279 -12.48 15.35 -1.89
C GLY A 279 -13.60 14.96 -0.91
N GLU A 280 -14.62 15.82 -0.80
CA GLU A 280 -15.85 15.66 -0.02
C GLU A 280 -15.86 16.10 1.47
N THR A 281 -15.25 17.23 1.84
CA THR A 281 -15.70 17.96 3.06
C THR A 281 -16.79 19.01 2.78
N ARG A 282 -17.28 19.10 1.54
CA ARG A 282 -18.46 19.91 1.20
C ARG A 282 -19.60 19.03 0.68
N GLY A 283 -20.16 18.20 1.56
CA GLY A 283 -21.38 17.45 1.25
C GLY A 283 -21.70 16.39 2.30
N GLY A 284 -22.60 16.72 3.23
CA GLY A 284 -23.32 15.71 4.02
C GLY A 284 -22.67 15.31 5.34
N ASN A 285 -22.85 16.13 6.38
CA ASN A 285 -23.07 15.57 7.72
C ASN A 285 -24.40 14.79 7.69
N GLY A 286 -24.38 13.58 7.12
CA GLY A 286 -25.44 12.60 7.28
C GLY A 286 -25.38 12.10 8.72
N LYS A 287 -26.05 12.81 9.64
CA LYS A 287 -26.43 12.21 10.91
C LYS A 287 -27.14 10.90 10.58
N LEU A 288 -26.57 9.78 10.98
CA LEU A 288 -27.33 8.56 11.22
C LEU A 288 -28.24 8.84 12.44
N GLN A 289 -29.31 9.59 12.22
CA GLN A 289 -30.45 9.55 13.13
C GLN A 289 -31.11 8.20 12.90
N ALA A 290 -31.01 7.34 13.91
CA ALA A 290 -31.93 6.22 14.04
C ALA A 290 -33.34 6.82 13.97
N GLY A 291 -34.04 6.54 12.87
CA GLY A 291 -35.42 6.97 12.71
C GLY A 291 -36.28 6.27 13.75
N ASP A 292 -36.94 7.05 14.59
CA ASP A 292 -38.11 6.62 15.34
C ASP A 292 -39.10 6.00 14.32
N ARG A 293 -39.32 4.69 14.42
CA ARG A 293 -40.41 4.04 13.69
C ARG A 293 -41.70 4.40 14.41
N PRO A 294 -42.73 4.91 13.72
CA PRO A 294 -44.09 4.88 14.27
C PRO A 294 -44.61 3.44 14.21
N ASP A 295 -45.19 2.97 15.33
CA ASP A 295 -45.88 1.68 15.39
C ASP A 295 -47.07 1.65 14.41
N PRO A 296 -47.30 0.53 13.70
CA PRO A 296 -48.47 0.37 12.84
C PRO A 296 -49.74 0.05 13.67
N PRO A 297 -50.94 0.30 13.11
CA PRO A 297 -52.22 0.27 13.82
C PRO A 297 -52.64 -1.10 14.36
#